data_AF-A0A9D1XW53-F1
#
_entry.id   AF-A0A9D1XW53-F1
#
_cell.length_a   1.000
_cell.length_b   1.000
_cell.length_c   1.000
_cell.angle_alpha   90.00
_cell.angle_beta   90.00
_cell.angle_gamma   90.00
#
_symmetry.space_group_name_H-M   'P 1'
#
loop_
_entity.id
_entity.type
_entity.pdbx_description
1 polymer ?
#
loop_
_entity_poly.entity_id
_entity_poly.type
_entity_poly.pdbx_seq_one_letter_code
_entity_poly.pdbx_strand_id
1 'polypeptide(L)'
;MFIDKFGNHWYKGNLHTHTTRSDGKLSPEDTKRFYRSQGYDFLALTDHWIYGEGSESDESGLLILSGTEYNFNDEDTVRGVFHIVGVGMTDDPMKKIGRESTAQETIDEILACGGAAILAHPAWSLNTCEMLMGFERVTALEIFNSVSDLPRNCRPYSGIVVDQLASRGIYHKLAATDDTHFYLGEEARSYIYVNLYDKPFNRENLVAAIIAGEYIATQGPIFTTRVDGGEYVVECGEDSNVVGVTFFTNRPWENQRSVMSDGAKPLTEARFPIHKNDRFVRAELYTQDRKTGWSQITPLKAEN
;
A
#
# COMPACT_ATOMS: atom_id res chain seq x y z
N MET A 1 -8.25 -7.63 13.16
CA MET A 1 -8.63 -8.76 12.28
C MET A 1 -10.13 -8.74 11.96
N PHE A 2 -10.52 -9.10 10.73
CA PHE A 2 -11.91 -9.50 10.41
C PHE A 2 -11.92 -10.83 9.63
N ILE A 3 -13.10 -11.47 9.55
CA ILE A 3 -13.30 -12.71 8.80
C ILE A 3 -14.24 -12.41 7.63
N ASP A 4 -13.84 -12.78 6.41
CA ASP A 4 -14.69 -12.58 5.23
C ASP A 4 -15.79 -13.66 5.10
N LYS A 5 -16.68 -13.51 4.12
CA LYS A 5 -17.78 -14.45 3.88
C LYS A 5 -17.34 -15.88 3.51
N PHE A 6 -16.07 -16.06 3.17
CA PHE A 6 -15.46 -17.35 2.84
C PHE A 6 -14.70 -17.96 4.03
N GLY A 7 -14.65 -17.26 5.17
CA GLY A 7 -13.95 -17.72 6.36
C GLY A 7 -12.47 -17.33 6.41
N ASN A 8 -11.96 -16.53 5.47
CA ASN A 8 -10.55 -16.11 5.50
C ASN A 8 -10.33 -15.03 6.54
N HIS A 9 -9.17 -15.09 7.21
CA HIS A 9 -8.76 -14.09 8.17
C HIS A 9 -7.96 -12.96 7.51
N TRP A 10 -8.36 -11.72 7.80
CA TRP A 10 -7.73 -10.51 7.31
C TRP A 10 -7.13 -9.71 8.46
N TYR A 11 -5.84 -9.39 8.36
CA TYR A 11 -5.05 -8.75 9.40
C TYR A 11 -4.72 -7.31 9.03
N LYS A 12 -5.03 -6.37 9.92
CA LYS A 12 -4.82 -4.93 9.72
C LYS A 12 -3.38 -4.55 10.05
N GLY A 13 -2.71 -3.84 9.16
CA GLY A 13 -1.36 -3.35 9.41
C GLY A 13 -1.01 -2.06 8.72
N ASN A 14 -0.04 -1.35 9.30
CA ASN A 14 0.60 -0.21 8.65
C ASN A 14 2.08 -0.56 8.37
N LEU A 15 2.56 -0.17 7.19
CA LEU A 15 3.90 -0.48 6.69
C LEU A 15 4.88 0.69 6.78
N HIS A 16 4.42 1.89 7.13
CA HIS A 16 5.23 3.10 7.13
C HIS A 16 4.92 3.93 8.39
N THR A 17 5.84 3.96 9.35
CA THR A 17 5.65 4.63 10.65
C THR A 17 6.98 5.03 11.27
N HIS A 18 7.05 6.29 11.70
CA HIS A 18 8.20 6.92 12.33
C HIS A 18 8.00 7.13 13.83
N THR A 19 9.10 7.13 14.55
CA THR A 19 9.16 7.27 16.01
C THR A 19 10.19 8.32 16.40
N THR A 20 10.40 8.52 17.69
CA THR A 20 11.48 9.38 18.21
C THR A 20 12.89 8.87 17.89
N ARG A 21 13.06 7.73 17.21
CA ARG A 21 14.38 7.27 16.75
C ARG A 21 14.82 8.07 15.51
N SER A 22 13.89 8.51 14.66
CA SER A 22 14.14 9.51 13.61
C SER A 22 13.50 10.86 13.96
N ASP A 23 12.36 11.17 13.36
CA ASP A 23 11.70 12.47 13.34
C ASP A 23 10.20 12.41 13.68
N GLY A 24 9.72 11.23 14.10
CA GLY A 24 8.40 11.07 14.73
C GLY A 24 8.36 11.62 16.16
N LYS A 25 7.16 11.89 16.66
CA LYS A 25 6.95 12.49 18.00
C LYS A 25 6.70 11.51 19.13
N LEU A 26 6.33 10.26 18.84
CA LEU A 26 6.09 9.23 19.85
C LEU A 26 7.22 8.22 19.93
N SER A 27 7.48 7.72 21.14
CA SER A 27 8.46 6.65 21.34
C SER A 27 8.00 5.36 20.62
N PRO A 28 8.93 4.46 20.24
CA PRO A 28 8.54 3.16 19.65
C PRO A 28 7.45 2.44 20.44
N GLU A 29 7.54 2.44 21.77
CA GLU A 29 6.59 1.76 22.66
C GLU A 29 5.23 2.47 22.72
N ASP A 30 5.20 3.81 22.74
CA ASP A 30 3.94 4.56 22.67
C ASP A 30 3.26 4.39 21.31
N THR A 31 4.02 4.39 20.23
CA THR A 31 3.52 4.15 18.87
C THR A 31 2.87 2.77 18.76
N LYS A 32 3.54 1.70 19.23
CA LYS A 32 2.98 0.34 19.25
C LYS A 32 1.68 0.28 20.05
N ARG A 33 1.65 0.85 21.27
CA ARG A 33 0.43 0.92 22.10
C ARG A 33 -0.70 1.66 21.39
N PHE A 34 -0.40 2.77 20.74
CA PHE A 34 -1.39 3.53 19.97
C PHE A 34 -1.99 2.66 18.86
N TYR A 35 -1.17 2.08 17.99
CA TYR A 35 -1.65 1.26 16.88
C TYR A 35 -2.45 0.04 17.35
N ARG A 36 -2.01 -0.60 18.44
CA ARG A 36 -2.79 -1.66 19.07
C ARG A 36 -4.18 -1.20 19.50
N SER A 37 -4.27 -0.02 20.14
CA SER A 37 -5.55 0.57 20.55
C SER A 37 -6.48 0.89 19.36
N GLN A 38 -5.91 1.07 18.16
CA GLN A 38 -6.65 1.29 16.90
C GLN A 38 -6.99 -0.01 16.15
N GLY A 39 -6.84 -1.16 16.82
CA GLY A 39 -7.24 -2.48 16.29
C GLY A 39 -6.29 -3.03 15.23
N TYR A 40 -5.04 -2.57 15.19
CA TYR A 40 -4.02 -3.16 14.33
C TYR A 40 -3.55 -4.51 14.86
N ASP A 41 -3.21 -5.39 13.93
CA ASP A 41 -2.68 -6.73 14.19
C ASP A 41 -1.15 -6.75 14.00
N PHE A 42 -0.61 -5.92 13.11
CA PHE A 42 0.82 -5.78 12.89
C PHE A 42 1.25 -4.35 12.55
N LEU A 43 2.54 -4.06 12.68
CA LEU A 43 3.14 -2.76 12.40
C LEU A 43 4.58 -2.92 11.91
N ALA A 44 5.03 -2.06 10.99
CA ALA A 44 6.45 -1.85 10.71
C ALA A 44 6.89 -0.50 11.29
N LEU A 45 7.98 -0.49 12.06
CA LEU A 45 8.65 0.76 12.45
C LEU A 45 9.77 1.03 11.46
N THR A 46 9.70 2.15 10.76
CA THR A 46 10.50 2.44 9.56
C THR A 46 11.25 3.75 9.69
N ASP A 47 11.78 4.02 10.89
CA ASP A 47 12.57 5.23 11.17
C ASP A 47 13.69 5.43 10.11
N HIS A 48 13.91 6.68 9.70
CA HIS A 48 14.90 7.04 8.67
C HIS A 48 16.30 6.53 8.98
N TRP A 49 16.85 5.68 8.11
CA TRP A 49 18.19 5.09 8.21
C TRP A 49 18.47 4.40 9.56
N ILE A 50 17.44 3.88 10.22
CA ILE A 50 17.55 3.18 11.49
C ILE A 50 16.80 1.85 11.39
N TYR A 51 17.56 0.75 11.40
CA TYR A 51 16.99 -0.59 11.36
C TYR A 51 16.18 -0.89 12.62
N GLY A 52 14.88 -1.15 12.44
CA GLY A 52 14.01 -1.75 13.45
C GLY A 52 14.01 -3.27 13.30
N GLU A 53 14.32 -3.98 14.37
CA GLU A 53 14.17 -5.44 14.42
C GLU A 53 12.68 -5.84 14.49
N GLY A 54 12.33 -6.95 13.87
CA GLY A 54 10.99 -7.53 13.95
C GLY A 54 10.80 -8.43 15.17
N SER A 55 9.55 -8.65 15.58
CA SER A 55 9.17 -9.57 16.65
C SER A 55 7.82 -10.24 16.34
N GLU A 56 7.67 -11.52 16.69
CA GLU A 56 6.41 -12.27 16.47
C GLU A 56 5.27 -11.76 17.36
N SER A 57 5.61 -11.17 18.50
CA SER A 57 4.72 -10.44 19.38
C SER A 57 5.55 -9.50 20.25
N ASP A 58 5.06 -8.30 20.49
CA ASP A 58 5.57 -7.40 21.53
C ASP A 58 4.66 -7.39 22.78
N GLU A 59 4.98 -6.55 23.77
CA GLU A 59 4.18 -6.38 24.99
C GLU A 59 2.78 -5.80 24.73
N SER A 60 2.58 -5.12 23.59
CA SER A 60 1.26 -4.60 23.17
C SER A 60 0.41 -5.69 22.50
N GLY A 61 1.02 -6.82 22.10
CA GLY A 61 0.37 -7.88 21.34
C GLY A 61 0.26 -7.56 19.85
N LEU A 62 1.13 -6.69 19.32
CA LEU A 62 1.35 -6.50 17.89
C LEU A 62 2.46 -7.43 17.41
N LEU A 63 2.31 -7.94 16.19
CA LEU A 63 3.42 -8.49 15.43
C LEU A 63 4.20 -7.32 14.81
N ILE A 64 5.50 -7.25 15.07
CA ILE A 64 6.36 -6.19 14.54
C ILE A 64 7.15 -6.73 13.35
N LEU A 65 6.97 -6.09 12.19
CA LEU A 65 7.84 -6.30 11.04
C LEU A 65 9.10 -5.45 11.21
N SER A 66 10.25 -6.01 10.87
CA SER A 66 11.48 -5.21 10.75
C SER A 66 11.28 -4.15 9.68
N GLY A 67 11.85 -2.96 9.87
CA GLY A 67 11.58 -1.82 9.01
C GLY A 67 12.69 -0.76 8.99
N THR A 68 12.80 -0.04 7.88
CA THR A 68 13.64 1.17 7.72
C THR A 68 13.14 1.96 6.51
N GLU A 69 13.10 3.28 6.60
CA GLU A 69 12.96 4.14 5.43
C GLU A 69 14.33 4.73 5.02
N TYR A 70 14.60 4.69 3.71
CA TYR A 70 15.81 5.21 3.09
C TYR A 70 15.44 6.35 2.14
N ASN A 71 15.89 7.56 2.46
CA ASN A 71 15.66 8.77 1.65
C ASN A 71 16.90 9.16 0.82
N PHE A 72 16.66 9.63 -0.40
CA PHE A 72 17.67 9.98 -1.41
C PHE A 72 17.32 11.29 -2.13
N ASN A 73 18.34 12.14 -2.33
CA ASN A 73 18.28 13.36 -3.16
C ASN A 73 17.21 14.39 -2.74
N ASP A 74 16.95 14.57 -1.43
CA ASP A 74 15.87 15.40 -0.85
C ASP A 74 15.86 16.89 -1.27
N GLU A 75 16.87 17.35 -2.01
CA GLU A 75 17.04 18.76 -2.38
C GLU A 75 16.43 19.14 -3.75
N ASP A 76 16.31 18.19 -4.70
CA ASP A 76 15.96 18.51 -6.09
C ASP A 76 15.05 17.45 -6.74
N THR A 77 13.77 17.80 -6.89
CA THR A 77 12.77 16.94 -7.52
C THR A 77 13.03 16.69 -9.01
N VAL A 78 13.82 17.52 -9.70
CA VAL A 78 14.20 17.30 -11.10
C VAL A 78 15.18 16.14 -11.22
N ARG A 79 16.06 15.97 -10.24
CA ARG A 79 16.99 14.83 -10.14
C ARG A 79 16.33 13.60 -9.52
N GLY A 80 15.13 13.79 -8.97
CA GLY A 80 14.31 12.76 -8.34
C GLY A 80 14.63 12.66 -6.84
N VAL A 81 13.62 12.94 -6.01
CA VAL A 81 13.61 12.65 -4.57
C VAL A 81 13.00 11.27 -4.38
N PHE A 82 13.72 10.32 -3.79
CA PHE A 82 13.24 8.95 -3.66
C PHE A 82 13.28 8.50 -2.22
N HIS A 83 12.17 7.94 -1.76
CA HIS A 83 12.08 7.29 -0.46
C HIS A 83 11.74 5.82 -0.69
N ILE A 84 12.55 4.92 -0.14
CA ILE A 84 12.38 3.48 -0.21
C ILE A 84 12.14 2.96 1.20
N VAL A 85 10.99 2.34 1.44
CA VAL A 85 10.69 1.69 2.71
C VAL A 85 10.99 0.20 2.56
N GLY A 86 11.91 -0.31 3.36
CA GLY A 86 12.16 -1.73 3.50
C GLY A 86 11.32 -2.30 4.64
N VAL A 87 10.58 -3.38 4.39
CA VAL A 87 9.82 -4.10 5.43
C VAL A 87 10.08 -5.59 5.39
N GLY A 88 10.08 -6.25 6.56
CA GLY A 88 10.14 -7.71 6.67
C GLY A 88 11.49 -8.36 6.40
N MET A 89 12.58 -7.58 6.34
CA MET A 89 13.95 -8.07 6.11
C MET A 89 14.43 -9.02 7.23
N THR A 90 15.13 -10.09 6.87
CA THR A 90 15.69 -11.06 7.84
C THR A 90 17.01 -10.61 8.45
N ASP A 91 17.66 -9.61 7.85
CA ASP A 91 18.89 -8.99 8.36
C ASP A 91 18.89 -7.49 8.02
N ASP A 92 19.77 -6.72 8.65
CA ASP A 92 19.95 -5.27 8.42
C ASP A 92 20.62 -5.00 7.06
N PRO A 93 19.91 -4.39 6.08
CA PRO A 93 20.48 -4.03 4.78
C PRO A 93 21.70 -3.10 4.91
N MET A 94 21.76 -2.24 5.94
CA MET A 94 22.82 -1.25 6.13
C MET A 94 24.20 -1.87 6.42
N LYS A 95 24.29 -3.19 6.55
CA LYS A 95 25.56 -3.91 6.51
C LYS A 95 26.26 -3.83 5.15
N LYS A 96 25.52 -3.55 4.07
CA LYS A 96 26.04 -3.48 2.70
C LYS A 96 25.71 -2.19 1.95
N ILE A 97 24.71 -1.43 2.40
CA ILE A 97 24.33 -0.13 1.83
C ILE A 97 24.52 1.01 2.82
N GLY A 98 24.71 2.22 2.30
CA GLY A 98 24.86 3.45 3.07
C GLY A 98 24.18 4.62 2.37
N ARG A 99 24.32 5.84 2.93
CA ARG A 99 23.71 7.06 2.38
C ARG A 99 24.28 7.46 1.02
N GLU A 100 25.45 6.94 0.68
CA GLU A 100 26.11 7.08 -0.61
C GLU A 100 25.61 6.08 -1.66
N SER A 101 24.89 5.04 -1.24
CA SER A 101 24.27 4.08 -2.16
C SER A 101 23.13 4.74 -2.94
N THR A 102 22.87 4.20 -4.11
CA THR A 102 21.71 4.58 -4.92
C THR A 102 20.42 3.96 -4.37
N ALA A 103 19.28 4.54 -4.76
CA ALA A 103 17.98 3.97 -4.45
C ALA A 103 17.81 2.54 -5.04
N GLN A 104 18.38 2.25 -6.22
CA GLN A 104 18.32 0.91 -6.81
C GLN A 104 19.17 -0.11 -6.02
N GLU A 105 20.39 0.25 -5.62
CA GLU A 105 21.21 -0.63 -4.77
C GLU A 105 20.52 -0.92 -3.43
N THR A 106 19.79 0.05 -2.90
CA THR A 106 18.99 -0.10 -1.69
C THR A 106 17.80 -1.03 -1.89
N ILE A 107 17.05 -0.89 -2.98
CA ILE A 107 15.98 -1.82 -3.37
C ILE A 107 16.54 -3.24 -3.46
N ASP A 108 17.67 -3.42 -4.13
CA ASP A 108 18.30 -4.72 -4.35
C ASP A 108 18.72 -5.38 -3.03
N GLU A 109 19.29 -4.62 -2.10
CA GLU A 109 19.73 -5.16 -0.81
C GLU A 109 18.54 -5.48 0.11
N ILE A 110 17.48 -4.67 0.13
CA ILE A 110 16.24 -5.00 0.86
C ILE A 110 15.69 -6.36 0.40
N LEU A 111 15.66 -6.59 -0.92
CA LEU A 111 15.22 -7.85 -1.50
C LEU A 111 16.19 -9.00 -1.20
N ALA A 112 17.50 -8.75 -1.21
CA ALA A 112 18.51 -9.74 -0.84
C ALA A 112 18.39 -10.17 0.63
N CYS A 113 17.93 -9.28 1.50
CA CYS A 113 17.56 -9.57 2.88
C CYS A 113 16.13 -10.16 3.02
N GLY A 114 15.48 -10.55 1.93
CA GLY A 114 14.17 -11.20 1.93
C GLY A 114 12.98 -10.30 2.24
N GLY A 115 13.18 -8.97 2.30
CA GLY A 115 12.13 -8.00 2.56
C GLY A 115 11.36 -7.57 1.31
N ALA A 116 10.35 -6.73 1.52
CA ALA A 116 9.68 -5.98 0.47
C ALA A 116 10.26 -4.56 0.38
N ALA A 117 10.62 -4.14 -0.83
CA ALA A 117 11.04 -2.77 -1.12
C ALA A 117 9.86 -1.97 -1.66
N ILE A 118 9.44 -0.95 -0.91
CA ILE A 118 8.24 -0.15 -1.18
C ILE A 118 8.68 1.28 -1.56
N LEU A 119 8.24 1.75 -2.71
CA LEU A 119 8.44 3.14 -3.11
C LEU A 119 7.42 4.04 -2.38
N ALA A 120 7.91 4.91 -1.51
CA ALA A 120 7.07 5.77 -0.67
C ALA A 120 6.62 7.05 -1.37
N HIS A 121 5.36 7.42 -1.10
CA HIS A 121 4.65 8.64 -1.49
C HIS A 121 5.13 9.34 -2.79
N PRO A 122 5.07 8.68 -3.97
CA PRO A 122 5.57 9.27 -5.23
C PRO A 122 5.00 10.66 -5.56
N ALA A 123 3.71 10.88 -5.25
CA ALA A 123 3.05 12.15 -5.50
C ALA A 123 3.62 13.30 -4.64
N TRP A 124 3.95 13.06 -3.36
CA TRP A 124 4.62 14.05 -2.52
C TRP A 124 5.98 14.42 -3.12
N SER A 125 6.76 13.41 -3.48
CA SER A 125 8.13 13.53 -4.02
C SER A 125 8.20 14.02 -5.47
N LEU A 126 7.06 14.28 -6.11
CA LEU A 126 6.95 14.65 -7.54
C LEU A 126 7.63 13.65 -8.49
N ASN A 127 7.64 12.37 -8.13
CA ASN A 127 8.22 11.35 -9.01
C ASN A 127 7.38 11.20 -10.28
N THR A 128 8.04 11.31 -11.44
CA THR A 128 7.39 11.09 -12.73
C THR A 128 7.41 9.62 -13.12
N CYS A 129 6.54 9.24 -14.07
CA CYS A 129 6.56 7.91 -14.64
C CYS A 129 7.95 7.55 -15.19
N GLU A 130 8.62 8.49 -15.87
CA GLU A 130 9.94 8.27 -16.48
C GLU A 130 11.03 7.99 -15.44
N MET A 131 10.98 8.67 -14.29
CA MET A 131 11.90 8.40 -13.18
C MET A 131 11.69 6.99 -12.64
N LEU A 132 10.43 6.61 -12.39
CA LEU A 132 10.11 5.33 -11.76
C LEU A 132 10.29 4.13 -12.67
N MET A 133 10.19 4.31 -14.00
CA MET A 133 10.54 3.30 -14.99
C MET A 133 12.03 2.88 -14.92
N GLY A 134 12.88 3.71 -14.33
CA GLY A 134 14.30 3.38 -14.14
C GLY A 134 14.57 2.38 -13.02
N PHE A 135 13.58 2.12 -12.15
CA PHE A 135 13.73 1.15 -11.07
C PHE A 135 13.33 -0.25 -11.49
N GLU A 136 14.10 -1.23 -11.05
CA GLU A 136 13.83 -2.64 -11.22
C GLU A 136 13.44 -3.28 -9.88
N ARG A 137 12.55 -4.27 -9.93
CA ARG A 137 12.18 -5.16 -8.80
C ARG A 137 11.54 -4.48 -7.58
N VAL A 138 11.10 -3.23 -7.69
CA VAL A 138 10.24 -2.58 -6.66
C VAL A 138 9.03 -3.47 -6.37
N THR A 139 8.86 -3.86 -5.11
CA THR A 139 7.80 -4.78 -4.67
C THR A 139 6.45 -4.08 -4.68
N ALA A 140 6.37 -2.92 -4.04
CA ALA A 140 5.13 -2.15 -3.94
C ALA A 140 5.39 -0.63 -4.07
N LEU A 141 4.32 0.12 -4.26
CA LEU A 141 4.29 1.57 -4.35
C LEU A 141 3.13 2.09 -3.51
N GLU A 142 3.36 3.15 -2.75
CA GLU A 142 2.31 3.80 -1.96
C GLU A 142 1.33 4.58 -2.87
N ILE A 143 0.18 3.96 -3.16
CA ILE A 143 -0.89 4.63 -3.91
C ILE A 143 -1.52 5.75 -3.08
N PHE A 144 -1.53 5.60 -1.75
CA PHE A 144 -1.98 6.61 -0.81
C PHE A 144 -1.07 6.68 0.42
N ASN A 145 -0.77 7.90 0.87
CA ASN A 145 0.04 8.17 2.04
C ASN A 145 -0.64 9.25 2.91
N SER A 146 -0.91 8.96 4.20
CA SER A 146 -1.74 9.84 5.05
C SER A 146 -1.05 11.13 5.48
N VAL A 147 0.25 11.12 5.84
CA VAL A 147 0.98 12.36 6.19
C VAL A 147 1.09 13.28 4.97
N SER A 148 1.00 12.70 3.78
CA SER A 148 0.96 13.42 2.52
C SER A 148 -0.32 14.20 2.23
N ASP A 149 -1.33 14.05 3.08
CA ASP A 149 -2.61 14.75 3.02
C ASP A 149 -2.64 16.00 3.90
N LEU A 150 -3.77 16.70 3.84
CA LEU A 150 -4.08 17.77 4.77
C LEU A 150 -4.12 17.25 6.23
N PRO A 151 -3.69 18.08 7.19
CA PRO A 151 -3.28 19.48 7.03
C PRO A 151 -1.79 19.68 6.71
N ARG A 152 -0.99 18.61 6.62
CA ARG A 152 0.47 18.72 6.46
C ARG A 152 0.88 19.04 5.02
N ASN A 153 0.18 18.47 4.03
CA ASN A 153 0.42 18.69 2.60
C ASN A 153 -0.88 18.49 1.80
N CYS A 154 -0.79 18.26 0.49
CA CYS A 154 -1.94 18.14 -0.41
C CYS A 154 -1.67 17.16 -1.57
N ARG A 155 -0.72 16.23 -1.41
CA ARG A 155 -0.35 15.25 -2.45
C ARG A 155 -0.37 13.80 -1.93
N PRO A 156 -1.47 13.34 -1.30
CA PRO A 156 -1.50 12.01 -0.70
C PRO A 156 -1.65 10.88 -1.72
N TYR A 157 -2.12 11.16 -2.93
CA TYR A 157 -2.59 10.15 -3.87
C TYR A 157 -1.73 10.06 -5.13
N SER A 158 -1.19 8.88 -5.39
CA SER A 158 -0.25 8.58 -6.49
C SER A 158 -0.89 7.89 -7.70
N GLY A 159 -2.23 7.87 -7.81
CA GLY A 159 -2.93 7.09 -8.84
C GLY A 159 -2.54 7.42 -10.29
N ILE A 160 -2.27 8.70 -10.60
CA ILE A 160 -1.86 9.10 -11.95
C ILE A 160 -0.56 8.41 -12.37
N VAL A 161 0.47 8.41 -11.50
CA VAL A 161 1.75 7.78 -11.83
C VAL A 161 1.63 6.25 -11.87
N VAL A 162 0.80 5.68 -10.98
CA VAL A 162 0.46 4.25 -10.98
C VAL A 162 -0.15 3.84 -12.33
N ASP A 163 -1.13 4.59 -12.84
CA ASP A 163 -1.82 4.26 -14.09
C ASP A 163 -0.92 4.48 -15.32
N GLN A 164 -0.01 5.47 -15.26
CA GLN A 164 0.99 5.70 -16.30
C GLN A 164 2.01 4.56 -16.39
N LEU A 165 2.44 4.00 -15.25
CA LEU A 165 3.31 2.83 -15.16
C LEU A 165 2.58 1.57 -15.66
N ALA A 166 1.35 1.34 -15.20
CA ALA A 166 0.53 0.20 -15.62
C ALA A 166 0.26 0.18 -17.12
N SER A 167 0.02 1.36 -17.72
CA SER A 167 -0.15 1.51 -19.18
C SER A 167 1.09 1.09 -19.98
N ARG A 168 2.27 1.14 -19.35
CA ARG A 168 3.57 0.74 -19.90
C ARG A 168 4.01 -0.67 -19.50
N GLY A 169 3.15 -1.43 -18.82
CA GLY A 169 3.44 -2.82 -18.45
C GLY A 169 4.15 -3.00 -17.11
N ILE A 170 4.23 -1.95 -16.29
CA ILE A 170 4.83 -2.00 -14.95
C ILE A 170 3.71 -2.04 -13.91
N TYR A 171 3.62 -3.14 -13.17
CA TYR A 171 2.51 -3.46 -12.28
C TYR A 171 2.97 -3.68 -10.83
N HIS A 172 3.49 -2.63 -10.19
CA HIS A 172 3.83 -2.71 -8.76
C HIS A 172 2.60 -3.04 -7.92
N LYS A 173 2.80 -3.71 -6.79
CA LYS A 173 1.74 -3.82 -5.77
C LYS A 173 1.44 -2.44 -5.20
N LEU A 174 0.22 -2.23 -4.76
CA LEU A 174 -0.26 -0.93 -4.29
C LEU A 174 -0.49 -1.01 -2.80
N ALA A 175 0.13 -0.12 -2.03
CA ALA A 175 -0.05 0.00 -0.58
C ALA A 175 -0.68 1.35 -0.21
N ALA A 176 -1.47 1.36 0.86
CA ALA A 176 -1.89 2.59 1.53
C ALA A 176 -1.30 2.57 2.94
N THR A 177 -0.64 3.65 3.33
CA THR A 177 0.12 3.73 4.57
C THR A 177 -0.07 5.09 5.21
N ASP A 178 0.17 5.17 6.52
CA ASP A 178 0.05 6.46 7.18
C ASP A 178 1.28 7.34 7.05
N ASP A 179 2.48 6.73 7.02
CA ASP A 179 3.75 7.46 7.16
C ASP A 179 3.72 8.36 8.40
N THR A 180 3.32 7.72 9.51
CA THR A 180 2.96 8.42 10.74
C THR A 180 4.16 9.00 11.42
N HIS A 181 4.06 10.27 11.80
CA HIS A 181 4.99 10.96 12.67
C HIS A 181 4.32 11.52 13.94
N PHE A 182 2.99 11.40 14.05
CA PHE A 182 2.13 12.06 15.05
C PHE A 182 2.20 13.60 14.96
N TYR A 183 2.25 14.11 13.73
CA TYR A 183 2.35 15.54 13.47
C TYR A 183 1.02 16.24 13.64
N LEU A 184 0.02 15.86 12.85
CA LEU A 184 -1.24 16.59 12.72
C LEU A 184 -2.44 15.66 12.42
N GLY A 185 -2.42 14.43 12.95
CA GLY A 185 -3.54 13.49 12.85
C GLY A 185 -3.50 12.61 11.62
N GLU A 186 -2.32 12.37 11.05
CA GLU A 186 -2.11 11.41 9.96
C GLU A 186 -2.23 9.94 10.39
N GLU A 187 -2.11 9.66 11.68
CA GLU A 187 -2.07 8.31 12.23
C GLU A 187 -3.39 7.54 12.11
N ALA A 188 -3.29 6.23 11.83
CA ALA A 188 -4.39 5.29 11.71
C ALA A 188 -5.48 5.64 10.67
N ARG A 189 -5.13 6.36 9.61
CA ARG A 189 -6.07 6.81 8.56
C ARG A 189 -6.10 5.88 7.35
N SER A 190 -4.98 5.28 6.99
CA SER A 190 -4.86 4.36 5.85
C SER A 190 -3.89 3.21 6.16
N TYR A 191 -4.20 2.05 5.62
CA TYR A 191 -3.58 0.80 6.04
C TYR A 191 -3.81 -0.28 4.98
N ILE A 192 -3.19 -1.44 5.23
CA ILE A 192 -3.48 -2.65 4.46
C ILE A 192 -4.22 -3.67 5.33
N TYR A 193 -5.09 -4.46 4.70
CA TYR A 193 -5.56 -5.72 5.26
C TYR A 193 -4.94 -6.87 4.48
N VAL A 194 -4.13 -7.69 5.15
CA VAL A 194 -3.45 -8.84 4.57
C VAL A 194 -4.27 -10.10 4.80
N ASN A 195 -4.47 -10.89 3.75
CA ASN A 195 -5.10 -12.20 3.83
C ASN A 195 -4.02 -13.29 3.86
N LEU A 196 -4.03 -14.10 4.90
CA LEU A 196 -3.13 -15.27 5.01
C LEU A 196 -3.79 -16.57 4.55
N TYR A 197 -5.08 -16.52 4.18
CA TYR A 197 -5.93 -17.66 3.91
C TYR A 197 -5.87 -18.63 5.10
N ASP A 198 -5.51 -19.89 4.86
CA ASP A 198 -5.37 -20.93 5.89
C ASP A 198 -3.99 -20.93 6.58
N LYS A 199 -3.09 -19.99 6.26
CA LYS A 199 -1.75 -19.96 6.82
C LYS A 199 -1.74 -19.33 8.22
N PRO A 200 -0.88 -19.81 9.15
CA PRO A 200 -0.73 -19.22 10.47
C PRO A 200 -0.31 -17.75 10.43
N PHE A 201 -0.85 -16.95 11.34
CA PHE A 201 -0.41 -15.57 11.57
C PHE A 201 0.97 -15.55 12.24
N ASN A 202 2.00 -15.27 11.45
CA ASN A 202 3.40 -15.10 11.86
C ASN A 202 4.13 -14.22 10.84
N ARG A 203 5.36 -13.79 11.18
CA ARG A 203 6.12 -12.83 10.37
C ARG A 203 6.42 -13.36 8.97
N GLU A 204 6.83 -14.62 8.86
CA GLU A 204 7.19 -15.25 7.59
C GLU A 204 6.02 -15.22 6.59
N ASN A 205 4.84 -15.71 7.02
CA ASN A 205 3.66 -15.74 6.18
C ASN A 205 3.15 -14.34 5.83
N LEU A 206 3.25 -13.40 6.78
CA LEU A 206 2.84 -12.02 6.58
C LEU A 206 3.71 -11.31 5.53
N VAL A 207 5.04 -11.44 5.64
CA VAL A 207 5.98 -10.87 4.67
C VAL A 207 5.78 -11.51 3.29
N ALA A 208 5.61 -12.82 3.22
CA ALA A 208 5.34 -13.51 1.96
C ALA A 208 4.03 -13.04 1.30
N ALA A 209 2.97 -12.82 2.08
CA ALA A 209 1.69 -12.30 1.59
C ALA A 209 1.80 -10.85 1.10
N ILE A 210 2.56 -9.99 1.80
CA ILE A 210 2.85 -8.61 1.37
C ILE A 210 3.61 -8.63 0.04
N ILE A 211 4.67 -9.43 -0.09
CA ILE A 211 5.44 -9.54 -1.35
C ILE A 211 4.56 -10.04 -2.50
N ALA A 212 3.67 -11.00 -2.24
CA ALA A 212 2.73 -11.52 -3.23
C ALA A 212 1.61 -10.54 -3.62
N GLY A 213 1.35 -9.52 -2.79
CA GLY A 213 0.22 -8.61 -2.98
C GLY A 213 -1.12 -9.18 -2.52
N GLU A 214 -1.12 -10.13 -1.58
CA GLU A 214 -2.32 -10.77 -1.00
C GLU A 214 -2.94 -9.87 0.08
N TYR A 215 -3.23 -8.62 -0.30
CA TYR A 215 -3.76 -7.61 0.60
C TYR A 215 -4.53 -6.52 -0.16
N ILE A 216 -5.42 -5.85 0.56
CA ILE A 216 -6.11 -4.65 0.09
C ILE A 216 -5.49 -3.41 0.71
N ALA A 217 -5.30 -2.35 -0.07
CA ALA A 217 -4.96 -1.03 0.42
C ALA A 217 -6.26 -0.25 0.67
N THR A 218 -6.43 0.36 1.84
CA THR A 218 -7.74 0.95 2.20
C THR A 218 -7.67 1.99 3.31
N GLN A 219 -8.70 2.83 3.38
CA GLN A 219 -9.03 3.70 4.52
C GLN A 219 -10.22 3.17 5.33
N GLY A 220 -10.78 2.01 4.96
CA GLY A 220 -11.98 1.46 5.60
C GLY A 220 -12.72 0.43 4.76
N PRO A 221 -13.04 0.72 3.48
CA PRO A 221 -13.74 -0.22 2.62
C PRO A 221 -13.08 -1.59 2.55
N ILE A 222 -13.89 -2.64 2.71
CA ILE A 222 -13.47 -4.03 2.56
C ILE A 222 -14.14 -4.59 1.31
N PHE A 223 -13.33 -5.16 0.43
CA PHE A 223 -13.80 -5.67 -0.84
C PHE A 223 -12.89 -6.79 -1.34
N THR A 224 -13.40 -7.57 -2.28
CA THR A 224 -12.62 -8.56 -3.04
C THR A 224 -12.77 -8.29 -4.53
N THR A 225 -11.79 -8.76 -5.30
CA THR A 225 -11.78 -8.57 -6.75
C THR A 225 -11.50 -9.89 -7.46
N ARG A 226 -12.14 -10.11 -8.59
CA ARG A 226 -11.91 -11.30 -9.43
C ARG A 226 -12.17 -11.01 -10.89
N VAL A 227 -11.58 -11.81 -11.77
CA VAL A 227 -11.94 -11.86 -13.18
C VAL A 227 -12.84 -13.06 -13.41
N ASP A 228 -13.99 -12.84 -14.04
CA ASP A 228 -15.00 -13.88 -14.30
C ASP A 228 -15.78 -13.56 -15.57
N GLY A 229 -15.88 -14.53 -16.49
CA GLY A 229 -16.68 -14.38 -17.71
C GLY A 229 -16.28 -13.21 -18.62
N GLY A 230 -15.03 -12.73 -18.54
CA GLY A 230 -14.60 -11.54 -19.29
C GLY A 230 -14.95 -10.21 -18.61
N GLU A 231 -15.37 -10.24 -17.35
CA GLU A 231 -15.61 -9.06 -16.52
C GLU A 231 -14.61 -9.01 -15.35
N TYR A 232 -14.29 -7.81 -14.91
CA TYR A 232 -13.68 -7.55 -13.62
C TYR A 232 -14.78 -7.25 -12.61
N VAL A 233 -14.88 -8.07 -11.57
CA VAL A 233 -15.93 -8.00 -10.55
C VAL A 233 -15.33 -7.52 -9.24
N VAL A 234 -15.94 -6.51 -8.65
CA VAL A 234 -15.64 -6.00 -7.31
C VAL A 234 -16.83 -6.33 -6.43
N GLU A 235 -16.59 -7.12 -5.38
CA GLU A 235 -17.60 -7.46 -4.38
C GLU A 235 -17.28 -6.71 -3.09
N CYS A 236 -18.22 -5.88 -2.63
CA CYS A 236 -18.11 -5.05 -1.45
C CYS A 236 -18.88 -5.71 -0.30
N GLY A 237 -18.35 -5.67 0.93
CA GLY A 237 -19.15 -6.05 2.09
C GLY A 237 -20.29 -5.04 2.31
N GLU A 238 -21.49 -5.49 2.71
CA GLU A 238 -22.62 -4.59 3.01
C GLU A 238 -22.23 -3.52 4.04
N ASP A 239 -21.42 -3.90 5.04
CA ASP A 239 -20.91 -3.00 6.08
C ASP A 239 -19.83 -2.02 5.60
N SER A 240 -19.35 -2.14 4.36
CA SER A 240 -18.31 -1.26 3.81
C SER A 240 -18.84 0.12 3.41
N ASN A 241 -20.17 0.33 3.40
CA ASN A 241 -20.81 1.61 3.10
C ASN A 241 -20.31 2.26 1.79
N VAL A 242 -19.97 1.43 0.81
CA VAL A 242 -19.48 1.86 -0.50
C VAL A 242 -20.63 2.49 -1.27
N VAL A 243 -20.44 3.71 -1.76
CA VAL A 243 -21.42 4.45 -2.57
C VAL A 243 -20.99 4.61 -4.01
N GLY A 244 -19.74 4.31 -4.33
CA GLY A 244 -19.22 4.35 -5.69
C GLY A 244 -18.05 3.41 -5.91
N VAL A 245 -17.95 2.84 -7.11
CA VAL A 245 -16.79 2.08 -7.58
C VAL A 245 -16.38 2.64 -8.95
N THR A 246 -15.09 2.96 -9.12
CA THR A 246 -14.52 3.42 -10.39
C THR A 246 -13.44 2.46 -10.85
N PHE A 247 -13.45 2.12 -12.15
CA PHE A 247 -12.48 1.24 -12.79
C PHE A 247 -11.45 2.03 -13.61
N PHE A 248 -10.19 1.61 -13.52
CA PHE A 248 -9.04 2.22 -14.17
C PHE A 248 -8.39 1.19 -15.09
N THR A 249 -8.24 1.57 -16.36
CA THR A 249 -7.57 0.80 -17.42
C THR A 249 -6.79 1.77 -18.31
N ASN A 250 -6.04 1.25 -19.29
CA ASN A 250 -5.37 2.07 -20.31
C ASN A 250 -6.32 2.69 -21.35
N ARG A 251 -7.65 2.53 -21.22
CA ARG A 251 -8.63 3.19 -22.09
C ARG A 251 -8.95 4.58 -21.59
N PRO A 252 -9.03 5.59 -22.47
CA PRO A 252 -9.38 6.96 -22.09
C PRO A 252 -10.89 7.15 -21.84
N TRP A 253 -11.75 6.31 -22.41
CA TRP A 253 -13.21 6.43 -22.28
C TRP A 253 -13.85 5.05 -22.11
N GLU A 254 -14.82 4.95 -21.20
CA GLU A 254 -15.73 3.80 -21.03
C GLU A 254 -17.00 4.29 -20.30
N ASN A 255 -18.18 3.90 -20.77
CA ASN A 255 -19.47 4.27 -20.17
C ASN A 255 -19.68 3.62 -18.80
N GLN A 256 -19.22 2.38 -18.63
CA GLN A 256 -19.37 1.61 -17.39
C GLN A 256 -18.20 1.81 -16.41
N ARG A 257 -17.44 2.91 -16.58
CA ARG A 257 -16.25 3.19 -15.78
C ARG A 257 -16.56 3.44 -14.30
N SER A 258 -17.70 4.04 -14.01
CA SER A 258 -18.08 4.37 -12.64
C SER A 258 -19.49 3.85 -12.38
N VAL A 259 -19.64 3.10 -11.29
CA VAL A 259 -20.91 2.60 -10.77
C VAL A 259 -21.19 3.33 -9.47
N MET A 260 -22.34 3.99 -9.38
CA MET A 260 -22.75 4.76 -8.20
C MET A 260 -24.02 4.16 -7.60
N SER A 261 -24.11 4.19 -6.27
CA SER A 261 -25.35 3.91 -5.55
C SER A 261 -26.43 4.93 -5.92
N ASP A 262 -27.69 4.50 -5.92
CA ASP A 262 -28.87 5.37 -6.03
C ASP A 262 -29.18 6.14 -4.74
N GLY A 263 -28.37 5.95 -3.69
CA GLY A 263 -28.52 6.56 -2.37
C GLY A 263 -29.47 5.82 -1.42
N ALA A 264 -30.16 4.78 -1.88
CA ALA A 264 -31.05 3.98 -1.03
C ALA A 264 -30.27 2.91 -0.23
N LYS A 265 -29.23 2.33 -0.84
CA LYS A 265 -28.39 1.29 -0.22
C LYS A 265 -26.92 1.38 -0.68
N PRO A 266 -25.96 0.96 0.15
CA PRO A 266 -24.58 0.76 -0.30
C PRO A 266 -24.50 -0.21 -1.49
N LEU A 267 -23.48 -0.03 -2.33
CA LEU A 267 -23.12 -0.99 -3.37
C LEU A 267 -22.54 -2.24 -2.71
N THR A 268 -23.04 -3.40 -3.11
CA THR A 268 -22.51 -4.72 -2.72
C THR A 268 -21.69 -5.38 -3.83
N GLU A 269 -21.87 -4.92 -5.08
CA GLU A 269 -21.13 -5.40 -6.24
C GLU A 269 -21.02 -4.30 -7.30
N ALA A 270 -19.91 -4.28 -8.04
CA ALA A 270 -19.75 -3.54 -9.28
C ALA A 270 -18.98 -4.39 -10.31
N ARG A 271 -19.30 -4.21 -11.59
CA ARG A 271 -18.71 -4.98 -12.69
C ARG A 271 -18.20 -4.07 -13.79
N PHE A 272 -17.10 -4.48 -14.41
CA PHE A 272 -16.50 -3.81 -15.55
C PHE A 272 -16.24 -4.81 -16.68
N PRO A 273 -16.75 -4.59 -17.90
CA PRO A 273 -16.44 -5.46 -19.03
C PRO A 273 -14.97 -5.29 -19.44
N ILE A 274 -14.22 -6.38 -19.47
CA ILE A 274 -12.85 -6.36 -19.98
C ILE A 274 -12.90 -6.42 -21.50
N HIS A 275 -12.25 -5.47 -22.16
CA HIS A 275 -12.23 -5.40 -23.61
C HIS A 275 -10.85 -5.77 -24.16
N LYS A 276 -10.81 -6.25 -25.41
CA LYS A 276 -9.61 -6.80 -26.09
C LYS A 276 -8.26 -6.05 -25.91
N ASN A 277 -8.28 -4.72 -25.84
CA ASN A 277 -7.10 -3.85 -25.75
C ASN A 277 -6.83 -3.32 -24.33
N ASP A 278 -7.57 -3.79 -23.32
CA ASP A 278 -7.23 -3.50 -21.93
C ASP A 278 -6.00 -4.35 -21.55
N ARG A 279 -4.98 -3.68 -21.03
CA ARG A 279 -3.73 -4.27 -20.55
C ARG A 279 -3.72 -4.48 -19.05
N PHE A 280 -4.56 -3.73 -18.35
CA PHE A 280 -4.74 -3.85 -16.91
C PHE A 280 -6.13 -3.37 -16.53
N VAL A 281 -6.58 -3.81 -15.36
CA VAL A 281 -7.71 -3.24 -14.65
C VAL A 281 -7.38 -3.13 -13.17
N ARG A 282 -7.76 -2.02 -12.56
CA ARG A 282 -7.89 -1.86 -11.11
C ARG A 282 -9.17 -1.08 -10.81
N ALA A 283 -9.65 -1.17 -9.60
CA ALA A 283 -10.78 -0.41 -9.09
C ALA A 283 -10.42 0.42 -7.85
N GLU A 284 -11.16 1.50 -7.68
CA GLU A 284 -11.25 2.28 -6.44
C GLU A 284 -12.69 2.30 -5.95
N LEU A 285 -12.85 2.19 -4.64
CA LEU A 285 -14.13 2.16 -3.96
C LEU A 285 -14.23 3.38 -3.07
N TYR A 286 -15.36 4.07 -3.09
CA TYR A 286 -15.58 5.30 -2.33
C TYR A 286 -16.76 5.13 -1.39
N THR A 287 -16.60 5.60 -0.15
CA THR A 287 -17.68 5.68 0.83
C THR A 287 -18.26 7.08 0.91
N GLN A 288 -19.41 7.22 1.58
CA GLN A 288 -20.03 8.52 1.81
C GLN A 288 -19.14 9.47 2.64
N ASP A 289 -18.34 8.94 3.56
CA ASP A 289 -17.35 9.70 4.37
C ASP A 289 -16.01 9.92 3.65
N ARG A 290 -15.97 9.72 2.31
CA ARG A 290 -14.81 9.94 1.44
C ARG A 290 -13.59 9.07 1.75
N LYS A 291 -13.79 7.92 2.40
CA LYS A 291 -12.76 6.89 2.51
C LYS A 291 -12.68 6.12 1.20
N THR A 292 -11.46 5.71 0.88
CA THR A 292 -11.18 5.01 -0.37
C THR A 292 -10.57 3.64 -0.11
N GLY A 293 -10.97 2.65 -0.90
CA GLY A 293 -10.30 1.37 -1.04
C GLY A 293 -9.64 1.28 -2.42
N TRP A 294 -8.42 0.76 -2.50
CA TRP A 294 -7.65 0.61 -3.73
C TRP A 294 -7.33 -0.86 -3.96
N SER A 295 -7.89 -1.44 -5.02
CA SER A 295 -7.52 -2.80 -5.42
C SER A 295 -6.11 -2.85 -6.00
N GLN A 296 -5.48 -4.03 -5.95
CA GLN A 296 -4.26 -4.29 -6.70
C GLN A 296 -4.50 -4.17 -8.21
N ILE A 297 -3.42 -3.97 -8.97
CA ILE A 297 -3.49 -4.00 -10.43
C ILE A 297 -3.62 -5.45 -10.88
N THR A 298 -4.63 -5.74 -11.69
CA THR A 298 -4.78 -7.02 -12.39
C THR A 298 -4.25 -6.86 -13.82
N PRO A 299 -3.06 -7.41 -14.15
CA PRO A 299 -2.58 -7.44 -15.52
C PRO A 299 -3.51 -8.30 -16.37
N LEU A 300 -3.86 -7.80 -17.55
CA LEU A 300 -4.70 -8.49 -18.51
C LEU A 300 -3.81 -8.97 -19.65
N LYS A 301 -3.93 -10.25 -20.03
CA LYS A 301 -3.21 -10.78 -21.18
C LYS A 301 -3.72 -10.06 -22.42
N ALA A 302 -2.82 -9.43 -23.18
CA ALA A 302 -3.15 -9.05 -24.55
C ALA A 302 -3.43 -10.36 -25.30
N GLU A 303 -4.64 -10.50 -25.84
CA GLU A 303 -4.88 -11.52 -26.86
C GLU A 303 -4.02 -11.14 -28.07
N ASN A 304 -2.93 -11.88 -28.28
CA ASN A 304 -2.09 -11.79 -29.48
C ASN A 304 -2.90 -12.12 -30.73
#